data_AF-A0A535IH30-F1
#
_entry.id   AF-A0A535IH30-F1
#
_cell.length_a   1.000
_cell.length_b   1.000
_cell.length_c   1.000
_cell.angle_alpha   90.00
_cell.angle_beta   90.00
_cell.angle_gamma   90.00
#
_symmetry.space_group_name_H-M   'P 1'
#
loop_
_entity.id
_entity.type
_entity.pdbx_description
1 polymer ?
#
loop_
_entity_poly.entity_id
_entity_poly.type
_entity_poly.pdbx_seq_one_letter_code
_entity_poly.pdbx_strand_id
1 'polypeptide(L)'
;GVQWLVSVSACGSMREDFAPRDVVIPDQTFDRTRQRASTFFDDGMVVHMSFAEPFCPVLSDILYDAVREAGGTVHKGGVYLTIEGPQFSSKGESNIYRKLGIDIIGMTNLPEAKLAREAEICYATMAHITDYDVWHESAEPVTLQMVISNLNANVTLAQRALRLAFDKIPARRNHAPCPTALHDAIVTAPDLIPAHVKEELKPLVGKYI
;
A
#
# COMPACT_ATOMS: atom_id res chain seq x y z
N GLY A 1 11.44 -16.08 6.37
CA GLY A 1 10.73 -14.84 6.77
C GLY A 1 9.43 -14.72 6.00
N VAL A 2 8.66 -13.66 6.28
CA VAL A 2 7.43 -13.32 5.53
C VAL A 2 7.80 -13.03 4.07
N GLN A 3 6.98 -13.50 3.13
CA GLN A 3 7.23 -13.38 1.68
C GLN A 3 6.14 -12.60 0.93
N TRP A 4 4.94 -12.58 1.51
CA TRP A 4 3.74 -11.93 0.99
C TRP A 4 3.14 -11.10 2.12
N LEU A 5 2.78 -9.86 1.83
CA LEU A 5 2.17 -8.94 2.79
C LEU A 5 0.95 -8.30 2.16
N VAL A 6 -0.20 -8.49 2.81
CA VAL A 6 -1.45 -7.85 2.45
C VAL A 6 -1.70 -6.74 3.47
N SER A 7 -1.72 -5.50 3.00
CA SER A 7 -2.15 -4.36 3.80
C SER A 7 -3.66 -4.20 3.66
N VAL A 8 -4.37 -4.12 4.79
CA VAL A 8 -5.80 -3.79 4.81
C VAL A 8 -5.94 -2.41 5.40
N SER A 9 -6.39 -1.44 4.61
CA SER A 9 -6.40 -0.03 4.99
C SER A 9 -7.78 0.60 4.79
N ALA A 10 -8.20 1.46 5.71
CA ALA A 10 -9.31 2.37 5.45
C ALA A 10 -8.86 3.50 4.52
N CYS A 11 -9.76 4.00 3.69
CA CYS A 11 -9.52 5.15 2.83
C CYS A 11 -10.80 5.95 2.55
N GLY A 12 -10.63 7.23 2.29
CA GLY A 12 -11.65 8.07 1.69
C GLY A 12 -11.62 7.93 0.17
N SER A 13 -12.79 7.96 -0.45
CA SER A 13 -12.93 7.98 -1.90
C SER A 13 -12.77 9.40 -2.43
N MET A 14 -11.99 9.54 -3.49
CA MET A 14 -11.83 10.77 -4.25
C MET A 14 -12.59 10.70 -5.59
N ARG A 15 -13.53 9.76 -5.73
CA ARG A 15 -14.32 9.50 -6.94
C ARG A 15 -15.78 9.23 -6.62
N GLU A 16 -16.67 9.57 -7.55
CA GLU A 16 -18.11 9.35 -7.37
C GLU A 16 -18.47 7.85 -7.49
N ASP A 17 -17.80 7.13 -8.40
CA ASP A 17 -18.08 5.73 -8.71
C ASP A 17 -17.42 4.74 -7.74
N PHE A 18 -16.66 5.24 -6.76
CA PHE A 18 -15.98 4.48 -5.71
C PHE A 18 -16.72 4.74 -4.39
N ALA A 19 -17.70 3.89 -4.07
CA ALA A 19 -18.64 4.18 -2.99
C ALA A 19 -18.18 3.63 -1.62
N PRO A 20 -18.62 4.23 -0.50
CA PRO A 20 -18.44 3.63 0.82
C PRO A 20 -18.92 2.18 0.87
N ARG A 21 -18.09 1.32 1.47
CA ARG A 21 -18.19 -0.16 1.51
C ARG A 21 -17.66 -0.90 0.27
N ASP A 22 -17.29 -0.20 -0.79
CA ASP A 22 -16.52 -0.79 -1.86
C ASP A 22 -15.06 -1.01 -1.41
N VAL A 23 -14.36 -1.85 -2.17
CA VAL A 23 -12.93 -2.12 -2.01
C VAL A 23 -12.20 -1.66 -3.27
N VAL A 24 -11.01 -1.09 -3.10
CA VAL A 24 -10.09 -0.76 -4.20
C VAL A 24 -8.81 -1.53 -3.99
N ILE A 25 -8.31 -2.15 -5.07
CA ILE A 25 -6.95 -2.69 -5.13
C ILE A 25 -6.12 -1.70 -5.96
N PRO A 26 -5.47 -0.71 -5.33
CA PRO A 26 -4.70 0.30 -6.05
C PRO A 26 -3.48 -0.32 -6.72
N ASP A 27 -3.06 0.28 -7.83
CA ASP A 27 -1.85 -0.05 -8.58
C ASP A 27 -0.79 1.05 -8.52
N GLN A 28 -1.18 2.25 -8.08
CA GLN A 28 -0.28 3.41 -7.97
C GLN A 28 -0.43 4.13 -6.62
N THR A 29 0.57 4.94 -6.28
CA THR A 29 0.60 5.67 -5.01
C THR A 29 1.13 7.09 -5.19
N PHE A 30 0.70 8.01 -4.33
CA PHE A 30 1.18 9.39 -4.28
C PHE A 30 1.53 9.76 -2.84
N ASP A 31 2.77 10.22 -2.62
CA ASP A 31 3.29 10.47 -1.27
C ASP A 31 3.16 11.95 -0.88
N ARG A 32 2.37 12.23 0.16
CA ARG A 32 2.28 13.54 0.82
C ARG A 32 2.63 13.46 2.31
N THR A 33 3.26 12.37 2.72
CA THR A 33 3.88 12.25 4.05
C THR A 33 5.13 13.14 4.12
N ARG A 34 5.57 13.48 5.34
CA ARG A 34 6.61 14.48 5.59
C ARG A 34 7.60 14.08 6.69
N GLN A 35 7.18 13.29 7.68
CA GLN A 35 7.95 13.13 8.93
C GLN A 35 8.33 11.66 9.22
N ARG A 36 8.31 10.80 8.21
CA ARG A 36 8.43 9.34 8.37
C ARG A 36 9.75 8.86 7.76
N ALA A 37 10.53 8.09 8.50
CA ALA A 37 11.62 7.31 7.93
C ALA A 37 11.03 6.37 6.87
N SER A 38 11.57 6.42 5.65
CA SER A 38 10.98 5.76 4.49
C SER A 38 11.95 4.83 3.75
N THR A 39 13.08 4.51 4.39
CA THR A 39 14.08 3.57 3.92
C THR A 39 14.77 2.90 5.11
N PHE A 40 15.26 1.68 4.94
CA PHE A 40 16.19 1.00 5.84
C PHE A 40 17.65 1.38 5.59
N PHE A 41 17.95 2.11 4.52
CA PHE A 41 19.30 2.41 4.04
C PHE A 41 19.69 3.85 4.31
N ASP A 42 19.68 4.26 5.58
CA ASP A 42 19.99 5.62 6.03
C ASP A 42 21.41 5.79 6.62
N ASP A 43 22.14 4.69 6.85
CA ASP A 43 23.52 4.71 7.35
C ASP A 43 24.45 3.74 6.59
N GLY A 44 25.52 4.28 5.99
CA GLY A 44 26.64 3.52 5.42
C GLY A 44 26.37 2.64 4.17
N MET A 45 25.12 2.52 3.71
CA MET A 45 24.74 1.82 2.48
C MET A 45 23.76 2.66 1.67
N VAL A 46 24.03 2.84 0.36
CA VAL A 46 23.16 3.57 -0.56
C VAL A 46 22.42 2.59 -1.47
N VAL A 47 21.10 2.71 -1.48
CA VAL A 47 20.20 1.91 -2.33
C VAL A 47 19.24 2.82 -3.08
N HIS A 48 19.07 2.60 -4.38
CA HIS A 48 18.07 3.28 -5.21
C HIS A 48 17.10 2.28 -5.80
N MET A 49 15.99 2.07 -5.10
CA MET A 49 14.95 1.14 -5.52
C MET A 49 14.08 1.70 -6.64
N SER A 50 13.80 0.88 -7.65
CA SER A 50 12.68 1.14 -8.55
C SER A 50 11.36 1.00 -7.78
N PHE A 51 10.53 2.04 -7.89
CA PHE A 51 9.21 2.10 -7.27
C PHE A 51 8.12 2.52 -8.28
N ALA A 52 8.39 2.34 -9.58
CA ALA A 52 7.46 2.70 -10.66
C ALA A 52 6.15 1.91 -10.56
N GLU A 53 6.23 0.62 -10.26
CA GLU A 53 5.08 -0.23 -9.93
C GLU A 53 5.18 -0.60 -8.45
N PRO A 54 4.51 0.12 -7.53
CA PRO A 54 4.72 -0.03 -6.09
C PRO A 54 4.16 -1.34 -5.52
N PHE A 55 3.05 -1.84 -6.08
CA PHE A 55 2.38 -3.05 -5.62
C PHE A 55 2.74 -4.28 -6.47
N CYS A 56 2.66 -5.46 -5.86
CA CYS A 56 2.90 -6.74 -6.53
C CYS A 56 1.70 -7.11 -7.39
N PRO A 57 1.83 -7.18 -8.74
CA PRO A 57 0.69 -7.43 -9.62
C PRO A 57 0.03 -8.78 -9.36
N VAL A 58 0.83 -9.81 -9.04
CA VAL A 58 0.33 -11.16 -8.70
C VAL A 58 -0.55 -11.11 -7.45
N LEU A 59 -0.09 -10.43 -6.39
CA LEU A 59 -0.87 -10.35 -5.16
C LEU A 59 -2.10 -9.48 -5.35
N SER A 60 -1.99 -8.35 -6.05
CA SER A 60 -3.12 -7.48 -6.39
C SER A 60 -4.22 -8.23 -7.15
N ASP A 61 -3.88 -9.06 -8.14
CA ASP A 61 -4.85 -9.87 -8.89
C ASP A 61 -5.56 -10.88 -8.00
N ILE A 62 -4.82 -11.57 -7.14
CA ILE A 62 -5.37 -12.52 -6.16
C ILE A 62 -6.37 -11.82 -5.23
N LEU A 63 -6.01 -10.63 -4.72
CA LEU A 63 -6.90 -9.87 -3.82
C LEU A 63 -8.15 -9.39 -4.55
N TYR A 64 -8.03 -8.88 -5.77
CA TYR A 64 -9.16 -8.46 -6.59
C TYR A 64 -10.17 -9.61 -6.78
N ASP A 65 -9.70 -10.77 -7.21
CA ASP A 65 -10.55 -11.94 -7.42
C ASP A 65 -11.15 -12.46 -6.10
N ALA A 66 -10.38 -12.44 -5.01
CA ALA A 66 -10.83 -12.90 -3.70
C ALA A 66 -11.93 -12.02 -3.11
N VAL A 67 -11.85 -10.70 -3.26
CA VAL A 67 -12.92 -9.78 -2.80
C VAL A 67 -14.20 -9.99 -3.63
N ARG A 68 -14.07 -10.14 -4.95
CA ARG A 68 -15.21 -10.42 -5.83
C ARG A 68 -15.90 -11.74 -5.44
N GLU A 69 -15.13 -12.80 -5.20
CA GLU A 69 -15.65 -14.11 -4.77
C GLU A 69 -16.25 -14.07 -3.34
N ALA A 70 -15.73 -13.22 -2.48
CA ALA A 70 -16.30 -12.96 -1.16
C ALA A 70 -17.65 -12.22 -1.21
N GLY A 71 -18.05 -11.72 -2.40
CA GLY A 71 -19.30 -11.01 -2.65
C GLY A 71 -19.20 -9.49 -2.49
N GLY A 72 -17.98 -8.94 -2.43
CA GLY A 72 -17.76 -7.49 -2.34
C GLY A 72 -17.73 -6.81 -3.70
N THR A 73 -18.15 -5.55 -3.75
CA THR A 73 -17.86 -4.66 -4.87
C THR A 73 -16.39 -4.26 -4.81
N VAL A 74 -15.66 -4.49 -5.90
CA VAL A 74 -14.22 -4.23 -5.95
C VAL A 74 -13.80 -3.55 -7.24
N HIS A 75 -12.95 -2.54 -7.11
CA HIS A 75 -12.35 -1.76 -8.19
C HIS A 75 -10.88 -2.14 -8.35
N LYS A 76 -10.42 -2.26 -9.59
CA LYS A 76 -9.03 -2.60 -9.93
C LYS A 76 -8.30 -1.38 -10.42
N GLY A 77 -7.13 -1.13 -9.84
CA GLY A 77 -6.31 0.05 -10.16
C GLY A 77 -6.78 1.31 -9.45
N GLY A 78 -5.92 2.32 -9.46
CA GLY A 78 -6.16 3.62 -8.85
C GLY A 78 -4.94 4.13 -8.08
N VAL A 79 -4.81 5.45 -8.01
CA VAL A 79 -3.77 6.16 -7.31
C VAL A 79 -4.17 6.38 -5.85
N TYR A 80 -3.48 5.71 -4.93
CA TYR A 80 -3.62 5.90 -3.48
C TYR A 80 -2.77 7.07 -3.01
N LEU A 81 -3.40 8.17 -2.61
CA LEU A 81 -2.73 9.27 -1.92
C LEU A 81 -2.54 8.97 -0.44
N THR A 82 -1.29 9.02 0.04
CA THR A 82 -1.00 8.97 1.47
C THR A 82 -0.66 10.36 2.01
N ILE A 83 -1.50 10.91 2.87
CA ILE A 83 -1.22 12.16 3.60
C ILE A 83 -0.62 11.88 4.98
N GLU A 84 -0.01 12.90 5.59
CA GLU A 84 0.57 12.77 6.93
C GLU A 84 -0.48 12.55 8.02
N GLY A 85 -1.61 13.26 7.96
CA GLY A 85 -2.56 13.34 9.08
C GLY A 85 -2.00 14.15 10.27
N PRO A 86 -2.62 14.09 11.46
CA PRO A 86 -3.81 13.28 11.80
C PRO A 86 -5.14 13.92 11.39
N GLN A 87 -5.16 15.19 10.97
CA GLN A 87 -6.37 15.83 10.47
C GLN A 87 -6.75 15.25 9.11
N PHE A 88 -8.06 15.14 8.86
CA PHE A 88 -8.57 14.93 7.51
C PHE A 88 -8.27 16.15 6.63
N SER A 89 -8.35 15.96 5.31
CA SER A 89 -8.10 17.02 4.34
C SER A 89 -9.08 18.18 4.50
N SER A 90 -8.63 19.38 4.18
CA SER A 90 -9.55 20.47 3.86
C SER A 90 -10.22 20.25 2.50
N LYS A 91 -11.39 20.86 2.28
CA LYS A 91 -12.07 20.82 0.96
C LYS A 91 -11.19 21.29 -0.19
N GLY A 92 -10.32 22.27 0.07
CA GLY A 92 -9.38 22.78 -0.92
C GLY A 92 -8.36 21.72 -1.35
N GLU A 93 -7.79 21.00 -0.38
CA GLU A 93 -6.87 19.90 -0.63
C GLU A 93 -7.56 18.76 -1.40
N SER A 94 -8.74 18.32 -0.95
CA SER A 94 -9.48 17.25 -1.62
C SER A 94 -9.78 17.59 -3.07
N ASN A 95 -10.23 18.82 -3.34
CA ASN A 95 -10.50 19.27 -4.70
C ASN A 95 -9.24 19.37 -5.57
N ILE A 96 -8.08 19.72 -5.01
CA ILE A 96 -6.81 19.70 -5.72
C ILE A 96 -6.40 18.26 -6.05
N TYR A 97 -6.47 17.36 -5.07
CA TYR A 97 -6.10 15.96 -5.27
C TYR A 97 -6.97 15.26 -6.32
N ARG A 98 -8.28 15.54 -6.34
CA ARG A 98 -9.19 15.08 -7.40
C ARG A 98 -8.75 15.55 -8.78
N LYS A 99 -8.36 16.83 -8.92
CA LYS A 99 -7.86 17.39 -10.20
C LYS A 99 -6.53 16.77 -10.63
N LEU A 100 -5.74 16.25 -9.69
CA LEU A 100 -4.52 15.49 -9.97
C LEU A 100 -4.79 14.04 -10.37
N GLY A 101 -6.05 13.59 -10.40
CA GLY A 101 -6.42 12.22 -10.72
C GLY A 101 -6.18 11.23 -9.58
N ILE A 102 -6.17 11.71 -8.33
CA ILE A 102 -6.15 10.80 -7.16
C ILE A 102 -7.52 10.11 -7.04
N ASP A 103 -7.49 8.79 -6.83
CA ASP A 103 -8.70 7.96 -6.75
C ASP A 103 -9.16 7.72 -5.30
N ILE A 104 -8.21 7.51 -4.39
CA ILE A 104 -8.46 7.26 -2.97
C ILE A 104 -7.39 7.92 -2.09
N ILE A 105 -7.75 8.24 -0.85
CA ILE A 105 -6.89 8.93 0.11
C ILE A 105 -6.85 8.18 1.44
N GLY A 106 -5.67 8.08 2.05
CA GLY A 106 -5.53 7.63 3.42
C GLY A 106 -4.20 8.05 4.02
N MET A 107 -3.76 7.35 5.07
CA MET A 107 -2.65 7.83 5.92
C MET A 107 -1.56 6.80 6.19
N THR A 108 -1.68 5.54 5.73
CA THR A 108 -0.83 4.43 6.22
C THR A 108 -0.06 3.68 5.13
N ASN A 109 -0.48 3.76 3.87
CA ASN A 109 0.11 2.94 2.80
C ASN A 109 1.59 3.26 2.52
N LEU A 110 2.00 4.51 2.78
CA LEU A 110 3.38 4.94 2.75
C LEU A 110 3.85 5.39 4.14
N PRO A 111 5.08 5.03 4.56
CA PRO A 111 6.14 4.38 3.78
C PRO A 111 6.07 2.84 3.76
N GLU A 112 5.00 2.22 4.26
CA GLU A 112 4.89 0.74 4.36
C GLU A 112 5.23 0.03 3.04
N ALA A 113 4.68 0.48 1.90
CA ALA A 113 4.97 -0.11 0.60
C ALA A 113 6.44 0.05 0.15
N LYS A 114 7.09 1.18 0.48
CA LYS A 114 8.52 1.41 0.20
C LYS A 114 9.40 0.45 0.99
N LEU A 115 9.12 0.31 2.28
CA LEU A 115 9.87 -0.60 3.16
C LEU A 115 9.64 -2.06 2.78
N ALA A 116 8.42 -2.44 2.40
CA ALA A 116 8.15 -3.78 1.90
C ALA A 116 8.89 -4.09 0.60
N ARG A 117 9.04 -3.09 -0.29
CA ARG A 117 9.86 -3.19 -1.51
C ARG A 117 11.34 -3.39 -1.18
N GLU A 118 11.89 -2.61 -0.26
CA GLU A 118 13.27 -2.76 0.22
C GLU A 118 13.52 -4.10 0.91
N ALA A 119 12.52 -4.64 1.61
CA ALA A 119 12.59 -5.98 2.17
C ALA A 119 12.32 -7.11 1.17
N GLU A 120 12.13 -6.78 -0.12
CA GLU A 120 11.79 -7.71 -1.19
C GLU A 120 10.57 -8.59 -0.86
N ILE A 121 9.58 -8.02 -0.18
CA ILE A 121 8.31 -8.67 0.16
C ILE A 121 7.29 -8.34 -0.93
N CYS A 122 6.53 -9.34 -1.38
CA CYS A 122 5.41 -9.09 -2.29
C CYS A 122 4.29 -8.36 -1.53
N TYR A 123 4.12 -7.07 -1.80
CA TYR A 123 3.19 -6.19 -1.08
C TYR A 123 2.01 -5.79 -1.98
N ALA A 124 0.79 -5.83 -1.44
CA ALA A 124 -0.39 -5.25 -2.07
C ALA A 124 -1.36 -4.72 -1.02
N THR A 125 -2.24 -3.82 -1.43
CA THR A 125 -3.20 -3.16 -0.53
C THR A 125 -4.62 -3.50 -0.92
N MET A 126 -5.42 -3.87 0.08
CA MET A 126 -6.87 -3.95 0.03
C MET A 126 -7.42 -2.70 0.73
N ALA A 127 -7.76 -1.68 -0.06
CA ALA A 127 -8.23 -0.40 0.46
C ALA A 127 -9.76 -0.41 0.58
N HIS A 128 -10.27 -0.26 1.79
CA HIS A 128 -11.70 -0.22 2.07
C HIS A 128 -12.19 1.22 2.13
N ILE A 129 -13.15 1.56 1.27
CA ILE A 129 -13.70 2.91 1.23
C ILE A 129 -14.67 3.09 2.39
N THR A 130 -14.42 4.10 3.21
CA THR A 130 -15.25 4.42 4.37
C THR A 130 -16.10 5.67 4.21
N ASP A 131 -15.77 6.54 3.27
CA ASP A 131 -16.39 7.86 3.09
C ASP A 131 -15.94 8.46 1.75
N TYR A 132 -16.46 9.64 1.41
CA TYR A 132 -16.04 10.44 0.24
C TYR A 132 -15.12 11.60 0.65
N ASP A 133 -14.29 11.40 1.67
CA ASP A 133 -13.45 12.45 2.27
C ASP A 133 -14.32 13.68 2.63
N VAL A 134 -13.96 14.88 2.16
CA VAL A 134 -14.74 16.12 2.45
C VAL A 134 -15.23 16.84 1.19
N TRP A 135 -14.98 16.31 -0.01
CA TRP A 135 -15.28 17.00 -1.27
C TRP A 135 -16.75 16.86 -1.70
N HIS A 136 -17.41 15.77 -1.32
CA HIS A 136 -18.73 15.42 -1.82
C HIS A 136 -19.82 16.26 -1.15
N GLU A 137 -20.53 17.08 -1.94
CA GLU A 137 -21.44 18.10 -1.40
C GLU A 137 -22.71 17.52 -0.77
N SER A 138 -23.17 16.35 -1.23
CA SER A 138 -24.38 15.68 -0.71
C SER A 138 -24.09 14.60 0.33
N ALA A 139 -22.81 14.36 0.67
CA ALA A 139 -22.40 13.46 1.74
C ALA A 139 -21.92 14.26 2.94
N GLU A 140 -22.12 13.71 4.13
CA GLU A 140 -21.51 14.29 5.32
C GLU A 140 -19.98 14.23 5.22
N PRO A 141 -19.26 15.29 5.63
CA PRO A 141 -17.81 15.26 5.71
C PRO A 141 -17.34 14.07 6.57
N VAL A 142 -16.22 13.46 6.19
CA VAL A 142 -15.65 12.34 6.94
C VAL A 142 -15.49 12.65 8.43
N THR A 143 -15.93 11.71 9.25
CA THR A 143 -15.73 11.71 10.70
C THR A 143 -15.13 10.37 11.14
N LEU A 144 -14.45 10.37 12.29
CA LEU A 144 -13.90 9.13 12.85
C LEU A 144 -14.98 8.05 13.06
N GLN A 145 -16.18 8.45 13.46
CA GLN A 145 -17.29 7.52 13.69
C GLN A 145 -17.74 6.84 12.40
N MET A 146 -17.82 7.58 11.29
CA MET A 146 -18.13 7.02 9.96
C MET A 146 -17.08 5.99 9.53
N VAL A 147 -15.79 6.34 9.69
CA VAL A 147 -14.67 5.45 9.39
C VAL A 147 -14.80 4.15 10.16
N ILE A 148 -14.95 4.21 11.48
CA ILE A 148 -15.07 3.01 12.33
C ILE A 148 -16.30 2.17 11.95
N SER A 149 -17.45 2.79 11.72
CA SER A 149 -18.69 2.10 11.38
C SER A 149 -18.56 1.32 10.06
N ASN A 150 -18.10 1.98 9.01
CA ASN A 150 -17.95 1.34 7.69
C ASN A 150 -16.81 0.33 7.67
N LEU A 151 -15.72 0.57 8.40
CA LEU A 151 -14.66 -0.42 8.58
C LEU A 151 -15.21 -1.69 9.24
N ASN A 152 -15.95 -1.57 10.35
CA ASN A 152 -16.56 -2.71 11.03
C ASN A 152 -17.55 -3.48 10.13
N ALA A 153 -18.33 -2.77 9.31
CA ALA A 153 -19.19 -3.40 8.31
C ALA A 153 -18.39 -4.20 7.27
N ASN A 154 -17.19 -3.74 6.93
CA ASN A 154 -16.30 -4.36 5.96
C ASN A 154 -15.38 -5.46 6.56
N VAL A 155 -15.23 -5.56 7.88
CA VAL A 155 -14.33 -6.55 8.51
C VAL A 155 -14.68 -7.97 8.07
N THR A 156 -15.96 -8.33 8.05
CA THR A 156 -16.41 -9.67 7.63
C THR A 156 -16.04 -9.96 6.18
N LEU A 157 -16.20 -8.97 5.29
CA LEU A 157 -15.80 -9.08 3.88
C LEU A 157 -14.28 -9.25 3.76
N ALA A 158 -13.50 -8.43 4.44
CA ALA A 158 -12.04 -8.48 4.43
C ALA A 158 -11.53 -9.85 4.92
N GLN A 159 -12.06 -10.35 6.04
CA GLN A 159 -11.70 -11.66 6.59
C GLN A 159 -12.03 -12.79 5.61
N ARG A 160 -13.20 -12.76 4.97
CA ARG A 160 -13.59 -13.76 3.97
C ARG A 160 -12.68 -13.71 2.74
N ALA A 161 -12.42 -12.51 2.21
CA ALA A 161 -11.53 -12.31 1.07
C ALA A 161 -10.10 -12.79 1.39
N LEU A 162 -9.57 -12.46 2.57
CA LEU A 162 -8.23 -12.92 2.99
C LEU A 162 -8.12 -14.44 3.08
N ARG A 163 -9.17 -15.14 3.55
CA ARG A 163 -9.19 -16.61 3.57
C ARG A 163 -9.16 -17.18 2.15
N LEU A 164 -9.96 -16.64 1.23
CA LEU A 164 -9.97 -17.05 -0.17
C LEU A 164 -8.65 -16.73 -0.89
N ALA A 165 -8.04 -15.60 -0.56
CA ALA A 165 -6.75 -15.20 -1.11
C ALA A 165 -5.63 -16.11 -0.62
N PHE A 166 -5.63 -16.51 0.66
CA PHE A 166 -4.59 -17.36 1.25
C PHE A 166 -4.38 -18.65 0.46
N ASP A 167 -5.47 -19.33 0.07
CA ASP A 167 -5.41 -20.57 -0.70
C ASP A 167 -4.88 -20.39 -2.13
N LYS A 168 -4.89 -19.15 -2.64
CA LYS A 168 -4.47 -18.79 -4.01
C LYS A 168 -3.06 -18.20 -4.07
N ILE A 169 -2.49 -17.77 -2.94
CA ILE A 169 -1.13 -17.23 -2.89
C ILE A 169 -0.13 -18.35 -3.20
N PRO A 170 0.71 -18.20 -4.24
CA PRO A 170 1.62 -19.26 -4.62
C PRO A 170 2.75 -19.40 -3.61
N ALA A 171 3.10 -20.65 -3.30
CA ALA A 171 4.21 -20.98 -2.38
C ALA A 171 5.58 -20.47 -2.88
N ARG A 172 5.73 -20.29 -4.20
CA ARG A 172 6.93 -19.71 -4.82
C ARG A 172 6.61 -18.38 -5.48
N ARG A 173 7.59 -17.48 -5.47
CA ARG A 173 7.44 -16.09 -5.95
C ARG A 173 8.04 -15.85 -7.33
N ASN A 174 8.34 -16.91 -8.09
CA ASN A 174 9.06 -16.85 -9.36
C ASN A 174 8.35 -16.01 -10.44
N HIS A 175 7.06 -15.76 -10.28
CA HIS A 175 6.23 -14.96 -11.20
C HIS A 175 6.11 -13.49 -10.78
N ALA A 176 6.69 -13.09 -9.65
CA ALA A 176 6.63 -11.74 -9.13
C ALA A 176 8.01 -11.04 -9.26
N PRO A 177 8.05 -9.72 -9.49
CA PRO A 177 9.31 -8.97 -9.58
C PRO A 177 9.95 -8.68 -8.20
N CYS A 178 9.18 -8.84 -7.12
CA CYS A 178 9.59 -8.45 -5.77
C CYS A 178 10.82 -9.20 -5.18
N PRO A 179 11.01 -10.53 -5.40
CA PRO A 179 12.06 -11.29 -4.72
C PRO A 179 13.50 -10.90 -5.05
N THR A 180 13.72 -10.10 -6.10
CA THR A 180 15.04 -9.66 -6.55
C THR A 180 15.12 -8.14 -6.68
N ALA A 181 14.18 -7.41 -6.07
CA ALA A 181 14.08 -5.96 -6.25
C ALA A 181 15.33 -5.20 -5.78
N LEU A 182 16.08 -5.74 -4.82
CA LEU A 182 17.32 -5.13 -4.32
C LEU A 182 18.55 -5.43 -5.19
N HIS A 183 18.54 -6.50 -5.99
CA HIS A 183 19.74 -7.03 -6.66
C HIS A 183 20.53 -5.96 -7.42
N ASP A 184 19.83 -5.14 -8.21
CA ASP A 184 20.43 -4.07 -9.03
C ASP A 184 20.26 -2.68 -8.42
N ALA A 185 19.80 -2.58 -7.18
CA ALA A 185 19.51 -1.31 -6.51
C ALA A 185 20.61 -0.85 -5.56
N ILE A 186 21.51 -1.76 -5.13
CA ILE A 186 22.61 -1.45 -4.21
C ILE A 186 23.74 -0.76 -4.97
N VAL A 187 24.05 0.49 -4.60
CA VAL A 187 25.09 1.30 -5.23
C VAL A 187 26.43 1.14 -4.52
N THR A 188 26.42 1.06 -3.19
CA THR A 188 27.65 0.97 -2.39
C THR A 188 28.35 -0.37 -2.64
N ALA A 189 29.63 -0.32 -3.01
CA ALA A 189 30.43 -1.52 -3.22
C ALA A 189 30.53 -2.36 -1.93
N PRO A 190 30.47 -3.71 -2.00
CA PRO A 190 30.42 -4.55 -0.81
C PRO A 190 31.56 -4.34 0.20
N ASP A 191 32.76 -4.03 -0.27
CA ASP A 191 33.96 -3.78 0.56
C ASP A 191 33.94 -2.43 1.29
N LEU A 192 33.11 -1.48 0.83
CA LEU A 192 32.97 -0.15 1.43
C LEU A 192 31.84 -0.06 2.47
N ILE A 193 30.97 -1.07 2.56
CA ILE A 193 29.88 -1.09 3.55
C ILE A 193 30.47 -1.39 4.94
N PRO A 194 30.20 -0.55 5.97
CA PRO A 194 30.66 -0.80 7.33
C PRO A 194 30.18 -2.15 7.87
N ALA A 195 31.03 -2.85 8.63
CA ALA A 195 30.72 -4.19 9.13
C ALA A 195 29.46 -4.24 10.01
N HIS A 196 29.19 -3.19 10.80
CA HIS A 196 28.00 -3.11 11.64
C HIS A 196 26.72 -3.00 10.79
N VAL A 197 26.73 -2.18 9.72
CA VAL A 197 25.63 -2.06 8.75
C VAL A 197 25.36 -3.39 8.05
N LYS A 198 26.40 -4.13 7.66
CA LYS A 198 26.22 -5.46 7.04
C LYS A 198 25.52 -6.43 7.97
N GLU A 199 25.85 -6.44 9.25
CA GLU A 199 25.23 -7.35 10.22
C GLU A 199 23.78 -6.91 10.55
N GLU A 200 23.54 -5.61 10.70
CA GLU A 200 22.21 -5.05 10.92
C GLU A 200 21.25 -5.32 9.76
N LEU A 201 21.68 -5.04 8.52
CA LEU A 201 20.87 -5.20 7.32
C LEU A 201 20.93 -6.59 6.69
N LYS A 202 21.66 -7.53 7.32
CA LYS A 202 21.78 -8.93 6.87
C LYS A 202 20.45 -9.59 6.49
N PRO A 203 19.32 -9.38 7.20
CA PRO A 203 18.03 -9.95 6.80
C PRO A 203 17.53 -9.48 5.43
N LEU A 204 17.95 -8.28 4.99
CA LEU A 204 17.51 -7.66 3.73
C LEU A 204 18.51 -7.92 2.61
N VAL A 205 19.80 -7.68 2.86
CA VAL A 205 20.83 -7.66 1.82
C VAL A 205 21.76 -8.87 1.83
N GLY A 206 21.71 -9.73 2.86
CA GLY A 206 22.74 -10.77 3.09
C GLY A 206 22.89 -11.83 1.99
N LYS A 207 22.01 -11.87 0.99
CA LYS A 207 22.18 -12.72 -0.21
C LYS A 207 22.92 -12.03 -1.36
N TYR A 208 23.22 -10.74 -1.23
CA TYR A 208 23.88 -9.90 -2.23
C TYR A 208 25.28 -9.42 -1.81
N ILE A 209 25.58 -9.43 -0.51
CA ILE A 209 26.82 -8.90 0.09
C ILE A 209 27.63 -9.94 0.84
#